data_AF-T1H6P9-F1
#
_entry.id   AF-T1H6P9-F1
#
_cell.length_a   1.000
_cell.length_b   1.000
_cell.length_c   1.000
_cell.angle_alpha   90.00
_cell.angle_beta   90.00
_cell.angle_gamma   90.00
#
_symmetry.space_group_name_H-M   'P 1'
#
loop_
_entity.id
_entity.type
_entity.pdbx_description
1 polymer ?
#
loop_
_entity_poly.entity_id
_entity_poly.type
_entity_poly.pdbx_seq_one_letter_code
_entity_poly.pdbx_strand_id
1 'polypeptide(L)'
;SQKVYLLSENRNKAEENIAKEPHLIEYRGKINDLLEEGKTLCSSIQEKVNLVKEKSGTSNPETALALLQAAAAEMEEESDKIADQFNEKEIPVEEFLEKFLETRKTMHLRKFKAEKMSELMILDNQIQTSYNPAILPATMPPYPTGGGGVPYPTGPTMPM
;
A
#
# COMPACT_ATOMS: atom_id res chain seq x y z
N SER A 1 -11.22 -52.20 46.81
CA SER A 1 -10.46 -52.40 45.54
C SER A 1 -10.12 -51.06 44.89
N GLN A 2 -9.02 -50.43 45.31
CA GLN A 2 -8.50 -49.16 44.75
C GLN A 2 -8.31 -49.23 43.22
N LYS A 3 -7.92 -50.40 42.70
CA LYS A 3 -7.81 -50.71 41.28
C LYS A 3 -9.12 -50.46 40.50
N VAL A 4 -10.28 -50.84 41.04
CA VAL A 4 -11.57 -50.69 40.35
C VAL A 4 -11.97 -49.21 40.26
N TYR A 5 -11.70 -48.44 41.31
CA TYR A 5 -11.93 -47.00 41.33
C TYR A 5 -11.07 -46.29 40.26
N LEU A 6 -9.77 -46.59 40.21
CA LEU A 6 -8.86 -46.00 39.22
C LEU A 6 -9.23 -46.37 37.78
N LEU A 7 -9.69 -47.60 37.54
CA LEU A 7 -10.17 -48.02 36.22
C LEU A 7 -11.47 -47.29 35.82
N SER A 8 -12.39 -47.11 36.76
CA SER A 8 -13.63 -46.35 36.53
C SER A 8 -13.35 -44.88 36.24
N GLU A 9 -12.42 -44.28 36.99
CA GLU A 9 -12.03 -42.88 36.79
C GLU A 9 -11.32 -42.68 35.44
N ASN A 10 -10.39 -43.57 35.08
CA ASN A 10 -9.70 -43.53 33.79
C ASN A 10 -10.69 -43.71 32.63
N ARG A 11 -11.65 -44.61 32.77
CA ARG A 11 -12.72 -44.82 31.79
C ARG A 11 -13.57 -43.57 31.61
N ASN A 12 -14.02 -42.95 32.71
CA ASN A 12 -14.81 -41.72 32.63
C ASN A 12 -14.02 -40.59 31.93
N LYS A 13 -12.74 -40.43 32.28
CA LYS A 13 -11.85 -39.46 31.62
C LYS A 13 -11.64 -39.75 30.14
N ALA A 14 -11.53 -41.02 29.75
CA ALA A 14 -11.41 -41.41 28.35
C ALA A 14 -12.70 -41.12 27.57
N GLU A 15 -13.86 -41.42 28.16
CA GLU A 15 -15.18 -41.13 27.58
C GLU A 15 -15.40 -39.61 27.43
N GLU A 16 -15.06 -38.80 28.44
CA GLU A 16 -15.08 -37.34 28.35
C GLU A 16 -14.11 -36.78 27.30
N ASN A 17 -12.95 -37.41 27.11
CA ASN A 17 -11.99 -36.99 26.10
C ASN A 17 -12.51 -37.27 24.69
N ILE A 18 -13.07 -38.46 24.46
CA ILE A 18 -13.70 -38.84 23.18
C ILE A 18 -14.87 -37.89 22.88
N ALA A 19 -15.66 -37.51 23.89
CA ALA A 19 -16.76 -36.55 23.71
C ALA A 19 -16.30 -35.15 23.25
N LYS A 20 -15.04 -34.77 23.47
CA LYS A 20 -14.47 -33.48 23.04
C LYS A 20 -13.93 -33.50 21.61
N GLU A 21 -13.62 -34.67 21.07
CA GLU A 21 -13.15 -34.84 19.70
C GLU A 21 -14.03 -34.17 18.63
N PRO A 22 -15.37 -34.35 18.62
CA PRO A 22 -16.22 -33.70 17.61
C PRO A 22 -16.15 -32.16 17.68
N HIS A 23 -16.08 -31.60 18.89
CA HIS A 23 -15.93 -30.15 19.07
C HIS A 23 -14.57 -29.64 18.57
N LEU A 24 -13.48 -30.39 18.81
CA LEU A 24 -12.16 -30.05 18.28
C LEU A 24 -12.14 -30.07 16.75
N ILE A 25 -12.81 -31.05 16.14
CA ILE A 25 -12.96 -31.14 14.67
C ILE A 25 -13.75 -29.94 14.15
N GLU A 26 -14.87 -29.60 14.79
CA GLU A 26 -15.70 -28.45 14.42
C GLU A 26 -14.93 -27.13 14.51
N TYR A 27 -14.25 -26.86 15.62
CA TYR A 27 -13.47 -25.63 15.79
C TYR A 27 -12.30 -25.56 14.82
N ARG A 28 -11.63 -26.69 14.54
CA ARG A 28 -10.57 -26.74 13.54
C ARG A 28 -11.10 -26.44 12.14
N GLY A 29 -12.31 -26.92 11.81
CA GLY A 29 -13.03 -26.56 10.58
C GLY A 29 -13.24 -25.06 10.49
N LYS A 30 -13.87 -24.46 11.51
CA LYS A 30 -14.12 -23.00 11.57
C LYS A 30 -12.84 -22.16 11.43
N ILE A 31 -11.75 -22.59 12.06
CA ILE A 31 -10.45 -21.91 11.95
C ILE A 31 -9.92 -22.00 10.52
N ASN A 32 -10.03 -23.16 9.87
CA ASN A 32 -9.60 -23.32 8.49
C ASN A 32 -10.43 -22.45 7.53
N ASP A 33 -11.75 -22.41 7.72
CA ASP A 33 -12.65 -21.59 6.90
C ASP A 33 -12.30 -20.09 7.03
N LEU A 34 -12.13 -19.59 8.26
CA LEU A 34 -11.71 -18.20 8.51
C LEU A 34 -10.32 -17.89 7.95
N LEU A 35 -9.39 -18.85 8.01
CA LEU A 35 -8.06 -18.69 7.44
C LEU A 35 -8.13 -18.59 5.91
N GLU A 36 -8.97 -19.42 5.28
CA GLU A 36 -9.18 -19.38 3.83
C GLU A 36 -9.83 -18.06 3.41
N GLU A 37 -10.88 -17.62 4.10
CA GLU A 37 -11.50 -16.31 3.88
C GLU A 37 -10.47 -15.19 4.01
N GLY A 38 -9.68 -15.18 5.09
CA GLY A 38 -8.61 -14.20 5.31
C GLY A 38 -7.57 -14.20 4.17
N LYS A 39 -7.17 -15.37 3.68
CA LYS A 39 -6.26 -15.50 2.53
C LYS A 39 -6.86 -14.94 1.24
N THR A 40 -8.14 -15.19 0.99
CA THR A 40 -8.83 -14.64 -0.19
C THR A 40 -8.95 -13.12 -0.11
N LEU A 41 -9.29 -12.56 1.05
CA LEU A 41 -9.34 -11.12 1.29
C LEU A 41 -7.96 -10.48 1.10
N CYS A 42 -6.92 -11.05 1.70
CA CYS A 42 -5.55 -10.57 1.53
C CYS A 42 -5.12 -10.59 0.06
N SER A 43 -5.45 -11.65 -0.68
CA SER A 43 -5.19 -11.73 -2.12
C SER A 43 -5.94 -10.65 -2.90
N SER A 44 -7.22 -10.42 -2.60
CA SER A 44 -8.02 -9.36 -3.24
C SER A 44 -7.49 -7.96 -2.91
N ILE A 45 -7.05 -7.71 -1.68
CA ILE A 45 -6.42 -6.45 -1.27
C ILE A 45 -5.12 -6.27 -2.06
N GLN A 46 -4.28 -7.30 -2.14
CA GLN A 46 -3.02 -7.24 -2.86
C GLN A 46 -3.23 -6.94 -4.35
N GLU A 47 -4.23 -7.56 -4.98
CA GLU A 47 -4.62 -7.29 -6.37
C GLU A 47 -5.05 -5.83 -6.55
N LYS A 48 -5.93 -5.32 -5.68
CA LYS A 48 -6.36 -3.91 -5.71
C LYS A 48 -5.22 -2.94 -5.51
N VAL A 49 -4.31 -3.24 -4.58
CA VAL A 49 -3.10 -2.43 -4.33
C VAL A 49 -2.21 -2.42 -5.56
N ASN A 50 -1.99 -3.56 -6.21
CA ASN A 50 -1.21 -3.64 -7.43
C ASN A 50 -1.85 -2.84 -8.57
N LEU A 51 -3.17 -2.95 -8.74
CA LEU A 51 -3.92 -2.18 -9.74
C LEU A 51 -3.85 -0.66 -9.50
N VAL A 52 -3.93 -0.23 -8.24
CA VAL A 52 -3.73 1.18 -7.87
C VAL A 52 -2.30 1.61 -8.18
N LYS A 53 -1.29 0.81 -7.83
CA LYS A 53 0.12 1.12 -8.12
C LYS A 53 0.40 1.21 -9.61
N GLU A 54 -0.16 0.31 -10.42
CA GLU A 54 -0.02 0.35 -11.88
C GLU A 54 -0.62 1.64 -12.45
N LYS A 55 -1.85 1.99 -12.06
CA LYS A 55 -2.51 3.23 -12.49
C LYS A 55 -1.75 4.47 -12.03
N SER A 56 -1.35 4.54 -10.75
CA SER A 56 -0.59 5.66 -10.20
C SER A 56 0.83 5.77 -10.78
N GLY A 57 1.45 4.65 -11.17
CA GLY A 57 2.78 4.62 -11.77
C GLY A 57 2.85 5.25 -13.16
N THR A 58 1.72 5.36 -13.88
CA THR A 58 1.69 5.95 -15.23
C THR A 58 1.73 7.47 -15.27
N SER A 59 1.45 8.18 -14.17
CA SER A 59 1.62 9.63 -14.11
C SER A 59 2.07 10.06 -12.72
N ASN A 60 3.37 9.99 -12.48
CA ASN A 60 3.96 10.59 -11.30
C ASN A 60 3.74 12.12 -11.36
N PRO A 61 2.95 12.74 -10.46
CA PRO A 61 2.62 14.15 -10.54
C PRO A 61 3.88 15.03 -10.42
N GLU A 62 4.88 14.62 -9.64
CA GLU A 62 6.19 15.28 -9.57
C GLU A 62 6.89 15.31 -10.94
N THR A 63 6.85 14.20 -11.68
CA THR A 63 7.44 14.13 -13.03
C THR A 63 6.69 15.04 -14.00
N ALA A 64 5.36 15.03 -13.97
CA ALA A 64 4.55 15.91 -14.82
C ALA A 64 4.79 17.41 -14.51
N LEU A 65 4.94 17.77 -13.24
CA LEU A 65 5.29 19.13 -12.82
C LEU A 65 6.68 19.54 -13.32
N ALA A 66 7.68 18.67 -13.18
CA ALA A 66 9.04 18.94 -13.67
C ALA A 66 9.06 19.14 -15.20
N LEU A 67 8.34 18.28 -15.95
CA LEU A 67 8.19 18.43 -17.40
C LEU A 67 7.50 19.75 -17.78
N LEU A 68 6.47 20.14 -17.04
CA LEU A 68 5.75 21.38 -17.29
C LEU A 68 6.61 22.62 -17.02
N GLN A 69 7.43 22.59 -15.97
CA GLN A 69 8.39 23.65 -15.64
C GLN A 69 9.48 23.75 -16.71
N ALA A 70 10.04 22.63 -17.15
CA ALA A 70 11.03 22.60 -18.23
C ALA A 70 10.44 23.18 -19.53
N ALA A 71 9.22 22.77 -19.89
CA ALA A 71 8.52 23.28 -21.07
C ALA A 71 8.11 24.77 -20.95
N ALA A 72 8.01 25.32 -19.74
CA ALA A 72 7.82 26.75 -19.54
C ALA A 72 9.14 27.52 -19.70
N ALA A 73 10.24 26.99 -19.16
CA ALA A 73 11.58 27.56 -19.30
C ALA A 73 12.07 27.55 -20.75
N GLU A 74 11.80 26.48 -21.49
CA GLU A 74 12.11 26.40 -22.93
C GLU A 74 11.40 27.50 -23.74
N MET A 75 10.13 27.75 -23.45
CA MET A 75 9.35 28.83 -24.10
C MET A 75 9.83 30.22 -23.67
N GLU A 76 10.32 30.36 -22.43
CA GLU A 76 10.94 31.60 -21.97
C GLU A 76 12.22 31.89 -22.77
N GLU A 77 13.10 30.89 -22.92
CA GLU A 77 14.30 30.99 -23.75
C GLU A 77 13.96 31.26 -25.23
N GLU A 78 12.95 30.60 -25.78
CA GLU A 78 12.48 30.86 -27.16
C GLU A 78 11.96 32.30 -27.32
N SER A 79 11.22 32.81 -26.33
CA SER A 79 10.75 34.19 -26.35
C SER A 79 11.89 35.21 -26.25
N ASP A 80 12.95 34.89 -25.52
CA ASP A 80 14.14 35.73 -25.42
C ASP A 80 14.92 35.74 -26.73
N LYS A 81 15.06 34.58 -27.41
CA LYS A 81 15.62 34.51 -28.77
C LYS A 81 14.86 35.37 -29.77
N ILE A 82 13.52 35.35 -29.73
CA ILE A 82 12.68 36.20 -30.59
C ILE A 82 12.92 37.69 -30.28
N ALA A 83 13.09 38.05 -29.01
CA ALA A 83 13.40 39.42 -28.62
C ALA A 83 14.79 39.87 -29.10
N ASP A 84 15.80 39.00 -29.01
CA ASP A 84 17.16 39.28 -29.49
C ASP A 84 17.18 39.47 -31.01
N GLN A 85 16.52 38.59 -31.77
CA GLN A 85 16.38 38.72 -33.23
C GLN A 85 15.75 40.05 -33.65
N PHE A 86 14.76 40.52 -32.90
CA PHE A 86 14.15 41.83 -33.15
C PHE A 86 15.11 42.98 -32.85
N ASN A 87 15.85 42.92 -31.73
CA ASN A 87 16.85 43.92 -31.36
C ASN A 87 18.00 44.01 -32.37
N GLU A 88 18.38 42.88 -32.96
CA GLU A 88 19.39 42.76 -34.01
C GLU A 88 18.85 43.14 -35.41
N LYS A 89 17.54 43.46 -35.51
CA LYS A 89 16.84 43.81 -36.76
C LYS A 89 16.79 42.67 -37.78
N GLU A 90 16.88 41.42 -37.32
CA GLU A 90 16.74 40.23 -38.17
C GLU A 90 15.28 39.99 -38.57
N ILE A 91 14.33 40.37 -37.71
CA ILE A 91 12.89 40.24 -37.94
C ILE A 91 12.16 41.60 -37.90
N PRO A 92 11.12 41.81 -38.72
CA PRO A 92 10.30 43.02 -38.69
C PRO A 92 9.34 43.03 -37.49
N VAL A 93 8.79 44.21 -37.16
CA VAL A 93 7.95 44.39 -35.97
C VAL A 93 6.69 43.52 -35.99
N GLU A 94 6.10 43.30 -37.16
CA GLU A 94 4.86 42.53 -37.30
C GLU A 94 5.09 41.06 -36.94
N GLU A 95 6.20 40.48 -37.41
CA GLU A 95 6.60 39.10 -37.14
C GLU A 95 7.02 38.92 -35.67
N PHE A 96 7.71 39.91 -35.10
CA PHE A 96 8.03 39.93 -33.67
C PHE A 96 6.77 39.88 -32.82
N LEU A 97 5.78 40.75 -33.09
CA LEU A 97 4.56 40.81 -32.30
C LEU A 97 3.76 39.50 -32.36
N GLU A 98 3.63 38.90 -33.55
CA GLU A 98 2.92 37.63 -33.71
C GLU A 98 3.59 36.51 -32.88
N LYS A 99 4.88 36.29 -33.10
CA LYS A 99 5.62 35.19 -32.45
C LYS A 99 5.80 35.42 -30.95
N PHE A 100 6.26 36.59 -30.54
CA PHE A 100 6.58 36.89 -29.15
C PHE A 100 5.34 36.80 -28.24
N LEU A 101 4.20 37.33 -28.69
CA LEU A 101 2.96 37.29 -27.91
C LEU A 101 2.44 35.86 -27.76
N GLU A 102 2.48 35.05 -28.83
CA GLU A 102 2.06 33.65 -28.77
C GLU A 102 2.95 32.82 -27.82
N THR A 103 4.27 32.96 -27.94
CA THR A 103 5.23 32.25 -27.09
C THR A 103 5.10 32.68 -25.64
N ARG A 104 5.06 33.99 -25.34
CA ARG A 104 4.89 34.49 -23.96
C ARG A 104 3.54 34.10 -23.36
N LYS A 105 2.46 34.11 -24.13
CA LYS A 105 1.14 33.64 -23.67
C LYS A 105 1.20 32.16 -23.24
N THR A 106 1.82 31.32 -24.06
CA THR A 106 1.97 29.89 -23.76
C THR A 106 2.88 29.65 -22.56
N MET A 107 4.00 30.36 -22.48
CA MET A 107 4.91 30.33 -21.33
C MET A 107 4.19 30.69 -20.03
N HIS A 108 3.47 31.82 -19.98
CA HIS A 108 2.75 32.25 -18.78
C HIS A 108 1.65 31.27 -18.39
N LEU A 109 0.93 30.69 -19.35
CA LEU A 109 -0.05 29.64 -19.08
C LEU A 109 0.59 28.39 -18.46
N ARG A 110 1.74 27.95 -18.98
CA ARG A 110 2.46 26.78 -18.43
C ARG A 110 3.00 27.07 -17.04
N LYS A 111 3.58 28.26 -16.82
CA LYS A 111 4.09 28.71 -15.52
C LYS A 111 2.98 28.76 -14.48
N PHE A 112 1.84 29.38 -14.82
CA PHE A 112 0.67 29.42 -13.92
C PHE A 112 0.13 28.02 -13.61
N LYS A 113 0.05 27.13 -14.60
CA LYS A 113 -0.37 25.74 -14.39
C LYS A 113 0.61 24.98 -13.46
N ALA A 114 1.92 25.20 -13.61
CA ALA A 114 2.91 24.60 -12.74
C ALA A 114 2.80 25.11 -11.29
N GLU A 115 2.57 26.41 -11.10
CA GLU A 115 2.32 27.01 -9.77
C GLU A 115 1.08 26.40 -9.12
N LYS A 116 -0.04 26.32 -9.83
CA LYS A 116 -1.28 25.72 -9.31
C LYS A 116 -1.14 24.24 -9.01
N MET A 117 -0.41 23.50 -9.85
CA MET A 117 -0.13 22.09 -9.61
C MET A 117 0.72 21.89 -8.35
N SER A 118 1.74 22.73 -8.14
CA SER A 118 2.57 22.72 -6.93
C SER A 118 1.73 22.96 -5.67
N GLU A 119 0.83 23.96 -5.69
CA GLU A 119 -0.09 24.24 -4.58
C GLU A 119 -0.99 23.02 -4.24
N LEU A 120 -1.54 22.36 -5.26
CA LEU A 120 -2.38 21.17 -5.07
C LEU A 120 -1.60 19.98 -4.48
N MET A 121 -0.35 19.80 -4.90
CA MET A 121 0.52 18.74 -4.37
C MET A 121 0.90 18.97 -2.90
N ILE A 122 1.09 20.23 -2.49
CA ILE A 122 1.32 20.58 -1.08
C ILE A 122 0.08 20.24 -0.26
N LEU A 123 -1.12 20.57 -0.76
CA LEU A 123 -2.38 20.27 -0.09
C LEU A 123 -2.61 18.75 0.04
N ASP A 124 -2.33 17.97 -1.00
CA ASP A 124 -2.48 16.50 -0.95
C ASP A 124 -1.56 15.88 0.11
N ASN A 125 -0.30 16.31 0.16
CA ASN A 125 0.65 15.84 1.18
C ASN A 125 0.22 16.21 2.61
N GLN A 126 -0.42 17.37 2.81
CA GLN A 126 -0.99 17.74 4.11
C GLN A 126 -2.18 16.85 4.50
N ILE A 127 -3.02 16.46 3.55
CA ILE A 127 -4.13 15.54 3.80
C ILE A 127 -3.58 14.13 4.11
N GLN A 128 -2.59 13.64 3.37
CA GLN A 128 -2.03 12.30 3.60
C GLN A 128 -1.30 12.18 4.94
N THR A 129 -0.63 13.23 5.43
CA THR A 129 0.00 13.23 6.77
C THR A 129 -1.02 13.19 7.92
N SER A 130 -2.28 13.57 7.68
CA SER A 130 -3.38 13.42 8.66
C SER A 130 -4.00 12.01 8.65
N TYR A 131 -3.91 11.29 7.52
CA TYR A 131 -4.28 9.88 7.40
C TYR A 131 -3.07 9.00 7.69
N ASN A 132 -2.70 8.91 8.97
CA ASN A 132 -1.73 7.91 9.41
C ASN A 132 -2.44 6.53 9.47
N PRO A 133 -2.17 5.58 8.56
CA PRO A 133 -2.76 4.23 8.63
C PRO A 133 -2.08 3.38 9.73
N ALA A 134 -1.08 3.94 10.43
CA ALA A 134 -0.42 3.30 11.57
C ALA A 134 -1.29 3.28 12.85
N ILE A 135 -2.51 3.82 12.83
CA ILE A 135 -3.50 3.57 13.87
C ILE A 135 -4.43 2.44 13.40
N LEU A 136 -3.85 1.28 13.13
CA LEU A 136 -4.60 0.05 13.31
C LEU A 136 -4.86 -0.05 14.82
N PRO A 137 -6.10 -0.25 15.30
CA PRO A 137 -6.28 -0.62 16.69
C PRO A 137 -5.47 -1.89 16.91
N ALA A 138 -4.56 -1.85 17.88
CA ALA A 138 -3.69 -2.96 18.28
C ALA A 138 -4.50 -4.09 18.96
N THR A 139 -5.57 -4.54 18.30
CA THR A 139 -6.47 -5.60 18.77
C THR A 139 -6.21 -6.94 18.09
N MET A 140 -5.12 -7.08 17.33
CA MET A 140 -4.61 -8.41 17.00
C MET A 140 -4.15 -9.05 18.32
N PRO A 141 -4.84 -10.08 18.83
CA PRO A 141 -4.32 -10.81 19.98
C PRO A 141 -2.97 -11.41 19.55
N PRO A 142 -1.95 -11.38 20.43
CA PRO A 142 -0.68 -12.01 20.10
C PRO A 142 -0.95 -13.49 19.82
N TYR A 143 -0.61 -13.94 18.60
CA TYR A 143 -0.50 -15.37 18.33
C TYR A 143 0.38 -15.95 19.44
N PRO A 144 -0.09 -16.97 20.20
CA PRO A 144 0.79 -17.66 21.12
C PRO A 144 1.84 -18.33 20.26
N THR A 145 3.06 -17.79 20.27
CA THR A 145 4.23 -18.51 19.81
C THR A 145 4.34 -19.72 20.74
N GLY A 146 3.82 -20.84 20.27
CA GLY A 146 3.80 -22.11 20.97
C GLY A 146 5.20 -22.70 21.04
N GLY A 147 6.09 -22.05 21.80
CA GLY A 147 7.27 -22.65 22.38
C GLY A 147 6.83 -23.55 23.55
N GLY A 148 6.11 -24.62 23.22
CA GLY A 148 5.58 -25.58 24.16
C GLY A 148 5.55 -26.92 23.48
N GLY A 149 6.67 -27.64 23.55
CA GLY A 149 6.75 -29.01 23.09
C GLY A 149 5.61 -29.81 23.70
N VAL A 150 4.80 -30.42 22.85
CA VAL A 150 3.82 -31.44 23.24
C VAL A 150 4.56 -32.53 24.01
N PRO A 151 4.25 -32.79 25.30
CA PRO A 151 4.83 -33.91 26.00
C PRO A 151 4.09 -35.17 25.53
N TYR A 152 4.58 -35.78 24.46
CA TYR A 152 4.25 -37.18 24.21
C TYR A 152 4.84 -38.02 25.35
N PRO A 153 4.09 -38.98 25.91
CA PRO A 153 4.65 -39.94 26.84
C PRO A 153 5.62 -40.84 26.07
N THR A 154 6.92 -40.59 26.22
CA THR A 154 7.97 -41.52 25.79
C THR A 154 7.85 -42.78 26.65
N GLY A 155 7.50 -43.90 26.01
CA GLY A 155 7.46 -45.21 26.64
C GLY A 155 8.83 -45.63 27.22
N PRO A 156 8.88 -46.72 28.00
CA PRO A 156 10.07 -47.09 28.77
C PRO A 156 11.21 -47.51 27.85
N THR A 157 12.34 -46.79 27.91
CA THR A 157 13.61 -47.18 27.29
C THR A 157 14.25 -48.28 28.14
N MET A 158 14.34 -49.49 27.60
CA MET A 158 15.13 -50.58 28.19
C MET A 158 16.63 -50.33 27.93
N PRO A 159 17.52 -50.50 28.92
CA PRO A 159 18.96 -50.50 28.69
C PRO A 159 19.42 -51.88 28.15
N MET A 160 20.53 -51.84 27.42
CA MET A 160 21.19 -52.93 26.68
C MET A 160 21.33 -54.24 27.45
#